data_AF-A0AA39AI40-F1
#
_entry.id   AF-A0AA39AI40-F1
#
_cell.length_a   1.000
_cell.length_b   1.000
_cell.length_c   1.000
_cell.angle_alpha   90.00
_cell.angle_beta   90.00
_cell.angle_gamma   90.00
#
_symmetry.space_group_name_H-M   'P 1'
#
loop_
_entity.id
_entity.type
_entity.pdbx_description
1 polymer ?
#
loop_
_entity_poly.entity_id
_entity_poly.type
_entity_poly.pdbx_seq_one_letter_code
_entity_poly.pdbx_strand_id
1 'polypeptide(L)' 'MAVGTVAKEEHGVLKLVHAGGFVEEHKNPITAAAVMEKNPRHCVTRPDVFRYPWIVVRPEAVLNPGSLFHCSLPNDSSLV' A
#
# COMPACT_ATOMS: atom_id res chain seq x y z
N MET A 1 16.52 -24.78 -10.08
CA MET A 1 16.34 -24.47 -8.66
C MET A 1 15.69 -23.10 -8.58
N ALA A 2 14.45 -23.03 -8.12
CA ALA A 2 13.70 -21.79 -8.05
C ALA A 2 14.35 -20.87 -7.00
N VAL A 3 14.90 -19.75 -7.44
CA VAL A 3 15.32 -18.67 -6.55
C VAL A 3 14.04 -17.97 -6.10
N GLY A 4 13.58 -18.31 -4.90
CA GLY A 4 12.57 -17.51 -4.22
C GLY A 4 13.17 -16.12 -4.02
N THR A 5 12.64 -15.12 -4.71
CA THR A 5 12.95 -13.71 -4.44
C THR A 5 12.42 -13.43 -3.04
N VAL A 6 13.27 -13.62 -2.04
CA VAL A 6 13.08 -13.04 -0.71
C VAL A 6 12.94 -11.54 -0.95
N ALA A 7 11.75 -11.01 -0.74
CA ALA A 7 11.50 -9.58 -0.77
C ALA A 7 12.48 -8.97 0.24
N LYS A 8 13.56 -8.37 -0.27
CA LYS A 8 14.50 -7.63 0.55
C LYS A 8 13.67 -6.65 1.36
N GLU A 9 13.69 -6.82 2.67
CA GLU A 9 13.31 -5.77 3.61
C GLU A 9 14.30 -4.63 3.36
N GLU A 10 13.96 -3.76 2.41
CA GLU A 10 14.64 -2.50 2.23
C GLU A 10 14.23 -1.65 3.43
N HIS A 11 14.99 -1.79 4.53
CA HIS A 11 14.84 -1.18 5.86
C HIS A 11 14.84 0.36 5.85
N GLY A 12 14.03 0.98 5.00
CA GLY A 12 14.02 2.42 4.77
C GLY A 12 13.17 2.89 3.60
N VAL A 13 12.38 2.04 2.95
CA VAL A 13 11.40 2.48 1.94
C VAL A 13 10.01 2.01 2.29
N LEU A 14 9.04 2.91 2.12
CA LEU A 14 7.62 2.61 2.17
C LEU A 14 7.23 2.04 0.81
N LYS A 15 6.54 0.91 0.80
CA LYS A 15 6.02 0.31 -0.43
C LYS A 15 4.50 0.41 -0.46
N LEU A 16 3.96 0.95 -1.54
CA LEU A 16 2.54 0.97 -1.84
C LEU A 16 2.25 0.08 -3.04
N VAL A 17 1.48 -0.98 -2.81
CA VAL A 17 1.09 -1.91 -3.87
C VAL A 17 -0.31 -1.56 -4.36
N HIS A 18 -0.43 -1.22 -5.64
CA HIS A 18 -1.70 -0.91 -6.27
C HIS A 18 -2.41 -2.19 -6.74
N ALA A 19 -3.74 -2.18 -6.76
CA ALA A 19 -4.55 -3.31 -7.24
C ALA A 19 -4.20 -3.78 -8.67
N GLY A 20 -3.58 -2.92 -9.49
CA GLY A 20 -3.08 -3.25 -10.83
C GLY A 20 -1.68 -3.89 -10.88
N GLY A 21 -1.09 -4.24 -9.74
CA GLY A 21 0.27 -4.81 -9.64
C GLY A 21 1.41 -3.78 -9.73
N PHE A 22 1.08 -2.48 -9.79
CA PHE A 22 2.07 -1.41 -9.73
C PHE A 22 2.54 -1.19 -8.30
N VAL A 23 3.84 -0.97 -8.09
CA VAL A 23 4.41 -0.70 -6.77
C VAL A 23 5.03 0.71 -6.75
N GLU A 24 4.50 1.60 -5.91
CA GLU A 24 5.08 2.91 -5.62
C GLU A 24 6.01 2.79 -4.40
N GLU A 25 7.25 3.26 -4.53
CA GLU A 25 8.24 3.21 -3.45
C GLU A 25 8.61 4.63 -2.99
N HIS A 26 8.53 4.87 -1.68
CA HIS A 26 8.85 6.16 -1.08
C HIS A 26 9.98 6.03 -0.06
N LYS A 27 11.02 6.86 -0.21
CA LYS A 27 12.13 6.95 0.76
C LYS A 27 11.80 7.83 1.96
N ASN A 28 10.81 8.71 1.81
CA ASN A 28 10.37 9.64 2.84
C ASN A 28 8.97 9.26 3.34
N PRO A 29 8.64 9.56 4.61
CA PRO A 29 7.28 9.41 5.10
C PRO A 29 6.32 10.28 4.29
N ILE A 30 5.15 9.73 3.98
CA ILE A 30 4.09 10.38 3.20
C ILE A 30 2.75 10.15 3.89
N THR A 31 1.83 11.10 3.80
CA THR A 31 0.48 10.90 4.34
C THR A 31 -0.37 10.07 3.38
N ALA A 32 -1.32 9.30 3.93
CA ALA A 32 -2.29 8.60 3.11
C ALA A 32 -3.09 9.56 2.21
N ALA A 33 -3.39 10.77 2.70
CA ALA A 33 -4.02 11.84 1.92
C ALA A 33 -3.22 12.20 0.66
N ALA A 34 -1.91 12.38 0.77
CA ALA A 34 -1.07 12.74 -0.37
C ALA A 34 -1.01 11.61 -1.42
N VAL A 35 -1.05 10.35 -1.00
CA VAL A 35 -1.17 9.21 -1.91
C VAL A 35 -2.54 9.22 -2.60
N MET A 36 -3.63 9.41 -1.84
CA MET A 36 -5.00 9.44 -2.36
C MET A 36 -5.22 10.64 -3.30
N GLU A 37 -4.55 11.77 -3.07
CA GLU A 37 -4.62 12.94 -3.96
C GLU A 37 -4.02 12.64 -5.33
N LYS A 38 -2.89 11.90 -5.38
CA LYS A 38 -2.34 11.38 -6.65
C LYS A 38 -3.23 10.32 -7.30
N ASN A 39 -4.01 9.61 -6.48
CA ASN A 39 -4.82 8.46 -6.90
C ASN A 39 -6.29 8.66 -6.47
N PRO A 40 -7.03 9.63 -7.04
CA PRO A 40 -8.29 10.15 -6.47
C PRO A 40 -9.45 9.13 -6.41
N ARG A 41 -9.33 7.99 -7.08
CA ARG A 41 -10.32 6.89 -7.02
C ARG A 41 -9.93 5.77 -6.04
N HIS A 42 -8.75 5.83 -5.46
CA HIS A 42 -8.19 4.76 -4.65
C HIS A 42 -8.11 5.15 -3.18
N CYS A 43 -8.13 4.14 -2.32
CA CYS A 43 -7.95 4.26 -0.88
C CYS A 43 -6.69 3.50 -0.47
N VAL A 44 -5.98 4.02 0.52
CA VAL A 44 -4.85 3.32 1.16
C VAL A 44 -5.39 2.39 2.23
N THR A 45 -4.99 1.13 2.19
CA THR A 45 -5.42 0.07 3.10
C THR A 45 -4.21 -0.62 3.71
N ARG A 46 -4.43 -1.26 4.87
CA ARG A 46 -3.40 -2.05 5.54
C ARG A 46 -3.11 -3.33 4.76
N PRO A 47 -1.93 -3.95 4.94
CA PRO A 47 -1.61 -5.23 4.32
C PRO A 47 -2.60 -6.35 4.69
N ASP A 48 -3.26 -6.23 5.84
CA ASP A 48 -4.32 -7.14 6.31
C ASP A 48 -5.65 -7.02 5.54
N VAL A 49 -5.75 -6.15 4.52
CA VAL A 49 -7.00 -5.87 3.77
C VAL A 49 -7.60 -7.12 3.11
N PHE A 50 -6.78 -8.08 2.69
CA PHE A 50 -7.25 -9.36 2.14
C PHE A 50 -8.04 -10.20 3.15
N ARG A 51 -7.81 -9.98 4.46
CA ARG A 51 -8.58 -10.61 5.53
C ARG A 51 -9.73 -9.71 6.00
N TYR A 52 -9.56 -8.39 5.88
CA TYR A 52 -10.50 -7.38 6.36
C TYR A 52 -10.67 -6.24 5.34
N PRO A 53 -11.51 -6.41 4.32
CA PRO A 53 -11.59 -5.48 3.18
C PRO A 53 -12.10 -4.08 3.54
N TRP A 54 -12.70 -3.90 4.72
CA TRP A 54 -13.21 -2.61 5.21
C TRP A 54 -12.15 -1.77 5.96
N ILE A 55 -10.91 -2.24 6.11
CA ILE A 55 -9.87 -1.51 6.85
C ILE A 55 -9.18 -0.49 5.94
N VAL A 56 -9.69 0.74 5.98
CA VAL A 56 -9.11 1.90 5.30
C VAL A 56 -8.24 2.71 6.27
N VAL A 57 -7.07 3.13 5.81
CA VAL A 57 -6.17 4.02 6.57
C VAL A 57 -6.71 5.45 6.51
N ARG A 58 -6.74 6.14 7.66
CA ARG A 58 -7.17 7.54 7.72
C ARG A 58 -6.25 8.44 6.87
N PRO A 59 -6.78 9.45 6.17
CA PRO A 59 -5.99 10.32 5.29
C PRO A 59 -4.84 11.03 6.03
N GLU A 60 -5.03 11.39 7.30
CA GLU A 60 -4.02 12.04 8.15
C GLU A 60 -2.93 11.09 8.65
N ALA A 61 -3.07 9.78 8.43
CA ALA A 61 -2.08 8.82 8.87
C ALA A 61 -0.79 8.98 8.06
N VAL A 62 0.33 9.00 8.77
CA VAL A 62 1.68 9.02 8.19
C VAL A 62 2.10 7.59 7.89
N LEU A 63 2.35 7.32 6.61
CA LEU A 63 2.90 6.07 6.11
C LEU A 63 4.43 6.16 6.23
N ASN A 64 4.98 5.40 7.16
CA ASN A 64 6.41 5.43 7.44
C ASN A 64 7.17 4.45 6.53
N PRO A 65 8.42 4.77 6.15
CA PRO A 65 9.30 3.84 5.47
C PRO A 65 9.52 2.55 6.28
N GLY A 66 9.69 1.43 5.58
CA GLY A 66 9.77 0.08 6.18
C GLY A 66 8.40 -0.57 6.43
N SER A 67 7.31 0.14 6.16
CA SER A 67 5.96 -0.42 6.16
C SER A 67 5.46 -0.68 4.74
N LEU A 68 4.55 -1.64 4.58
CA LEU A 68 3.90 -1.94 3.31
C LEU A 68 2.40 -1.65 3.43
N PHE A 69 1.85 -0.95 2.44
CA PHE A 69 0.43 -0.63 2.35
C PHE A 69 -0.11 -0.98 0.95
N HIS A 70 -1.42 -1.10 0.83
CA HIS A 70 -2.09 -1.32 -0.46
C HIS A 70 -2.88 -0.08 -0.87
N CYS A 71 -2.96 0.16 -2.17
CA CYS A 71 -3.75 1.23 -2.78
C CYS A 71 -4.77 0.59 -3.72
N SER A 72 -6.04 0.55 -3.33
CA SER A 72 -7.09 -0.17 -4.04
C SER A 72 -8.33 0.69 -4.21
N LEU A 73 -9.19 0.35 -5.16
CA LEU A 73 -10.50 0.98 -5.24
C LEU A 73 -11.35 0.59 -4.01
N PRO A 74 -12.27 1.45 -3.57
CA PRO A 74 -13.29 1.02 -2.63
C PRO A 74 -14.13 -0.08 -3.29
N ASN A 75 -14.31 -1.20 -2.58
CA ASN A 75 -15.03 -2.38 -3.06
C ASN A 75 -14.37 -3.12 -4.25
N ASP A 76 -13.04 -3.04 -4.35
CA ASP A 76 -12.28 -3.73 -5.39
C ASP A 76 -12.38 -5.26 -5.24
N SER A 77 -12.95 -5.92 -6.25
CA SER A 77 -13.15 -7.38 -6.26
C SER A 77 -11.84 -8.17 -6.46
N SER A 78 -10.69 -7.51 -6.65
CA SER A 78 -9.38 -8.18 -6.64
C SER A 78 -8.85 -8.47 -5.23
N LEU A 79 -9.51 -7.94 -4.20
CA LEU A 79 -9.16 -8.16 -2.80
C LEU A 79 -9.96 -9.29 -2.12
N VAL A 80 -10.92 -9.91 -2.83
CA VAL A 80 -11.79 -11.02 -2.33
C VAL A 80 -11.38 -12.38 -2.87
#